data_AF-A0AAN6E6Z6-F1
#
_entry.id   AF-A0AAN6E6Z6-F1
#
_cell.length_a   1.000
_cell.length_b   1.000
_cell.length_c   1.000
_cell.angle_alpha   90.00
_cell.angle_beta   90.00
_cell.angle_gamma   90.00
#
_symmetry.space_group_name_H-M   'P 1'
#
loop_
_entity.id
_entity.type
_entity.pdbx_description
1 polymer ?
#
loop_
_entity_poly.entity_id
_entity_poly.type
_entity_poly.pdbx_seq_one_letter_code
_entity_poly.pdbx_strand_id
1 'polypeptide(L)'
;MGSGLWADIAHAACRSGQLWMAAQILGDMAGDGWAPLQSVYEQYIDAVSDPNEASLATAMRELQDRILANGISVTNLAVREPLICALTGQRDVVPKEFLTTRIEQAIVLFDIPNAEDIVSDETARDILSALIASGQLTRAQDLADTWSSGRPNLVTHQFAAELVRGLGRAGDHTQALELFSNYQHLDQGESTLDMLCAVLEVYMRAGDFAEAISVGKRIRTMVNANPHEQPERETYNYLLSAYCQKFQPSEAMCVLEEMRRYKVHANSDTYAVLAQSMSTLRSLDGMRLVSALANVDYNMAVSESEQSTAAYSRPLPLGIDYYNSMIEA
;
A
#
# COMPACT_ATOMS: atom_id res chain seq x y z
N MET A 1 -2.95 -18.33 36.35
CA MET A 1 -1.95 -18.36 35.26
C MET A 1 -1.65 -16.93 34.84
N GLY A 2 -0.46 -16.62 34.33
CA GLY A 2 -0.18 -15.30 33.75
C GLY A 2 -0.59 -15.25 32.27
N SER A 3 -0.80 -14.05 31.72
CA SER A 3 -1.19 -13.84 30.31
C SER A 3 -0.24 -14.51 29.31
N GLY A 4 1.07 -14.51 29.56
CA GLY A 4 2.06 -15.15 28.69
C GLY A 4 1.91 -16.67 28.61
N LEU A 5 1.53 -17.33 29.71
CA LEU A 5 1.36 -18.78 29.72
C LEU A 5 0.12 -19.20 28.93
N TRP A 6 -0.97 -18.43 29.02
CA TRP A 6 -2.17 -18.63 28.19
C TRP A 6 -1.84 -18.55 26.70
N ALA A 7 -1.08 -17.51 26.31
CA ALA A 7 -0.64 -17.34 24.93
C ALA A 7 0.24 -18.51 24.45
N ASP A 8 1.21 -18.97 25.24
CA ASP A 8 2.09 -20.09 24.88
C ASP A 8 1.31 -21.39 24.66
N ILE A 9 0.34 -21.70 25.53
CA ILE A 9 -0.49 -22.91 25.42
C ILE A 9 -1.41 -22.80 24.19
N ALA A 10 -2.04 -21.65 23.97
CA ALA A 10 -2.86 -21.42 22.79
C ALA A 10 -2.03 -21.54 21.51
N HIS A 11 -0.82 -20.99 21.48
CA HIS A 11 0.10 -21.09 20.35
C HIS A 11 0.53 -22.55 20.09
N ALA A 12 0.75 -23.35 21.13
CA ALA A 12 1.04 -24.77 20.99
C ALA A 12 -0.15 -25.55 20.41
N ALA A 13 -1.37 -25.26 20.88
CA ALA A 13 -2.59 -25.87 20.36
C ALA A 13 -2.81 -25.54 18.87
N CYS A 14 -2.62 -24.28 18.48
CA CYS A 14 -2.71 -23.86 17.07
C CYS A 14 -1.67 -24.57 16.19
N ARG A 15 -0.41 -24.64 16.63
CA ARG A 15 0.66 -25.33 15.87
C ARG A 15 0.45 -26.83 15.71
N SER A 16 -0.30 -27.44 16.61
CA SER A 16 -0.67 -28.86 16.52
C SER A 16 -1.94 -29.12 15.69
N GLY A 17 -2.56 -28.07 15.14
CA GLY A 17 -3.79 -28.17 14.34
C GLY A 17 -5.05 -28.48 15.18
N GLN A 18 -4.95 -28.42 16.51
CA GLN A 18 -6.07 -28.71 17.41
C GLN A 18 -6.96 -27.47 17.58
N LEU A 19 -7.68 -27.09 16.53
CA LEU A 19 -8.50 -25.88 16.50
C LEU A 19 -9.54 -25.83 17.62
N TRP A 20 -10.23 -26.93 17.89
CA TRP A 20 -11.19 -27.01 19.00
C TRP A 20 -10.54 -26.68 20.36
N MET A 21 -9.36 -27.25 20.62
CA MET A 21 -8.63 -27.02 21.86
C MET A 21 -8.17 -25.56 21.94
N ALA A 22 -7.66 -25.02 20.85
CA ALA A 22 -7.25 -23.62 20.78
C ALA A 22 -8.42 -22.66 21.03
N ALA A 23 -9.61 -22.92 20.48
CA ALA A 23 -10.83 -22.15 20.72
C ALA A 23 -11.28 -22.21 22.19
N GLN A 24 -11.20 -23.40 22.80
CA GLN A 24 -11.48 -23.57 24.24
C GLN A 24 -10.51 -22.76 25.10
N ILE A 25 -9.21 -22.83 24.82
CA ILE A 25 -8.17 -22.08 25.55
C ILE A 25 -8.41 -20.56 25.41
N LEU A 26 -8.74 -20.07 24.22
CA LEU A 26 -9.06 -18.66 23.98
C LEU A 26 -10.31 -18.21 24.73
N GLY A 27 -11.36 -19.04 24.73
CA GLY A 27 -12.57 -18.79 25.51
C GLY A 27 -12.27 -18.72 27.01
N ASP A 28 -11.51 -19.68 27.55
CA ASP A 28 -11.19 -19.76 28.98
C ASP A 28 -10.28 -18.60 29.41
N MET A 29 -9.31 -18.24 28.55
CA MET A 29 -8.46 -17.07 28.74
C MET A 29 -9.31 -15.80 28.89
N ALA A 30 -10.27 -15.59 27.97
CA ALA A 30 -11.19 -14.47 28.06
C ALA A 30 -12.00 -14.54 29.37
N GLY A 31 -12.61 -15.69 29.67
CA GLY A 31 -13.45 -15.95 30.85
C GLY A 31 -12.78 -15.62 32.18
N ASP A 32 -11.49 -15.92 32.28
CA ASP A 32 -10.64 -15.64 33.44
C ASP A 32 -10.21 -14.16 33.53
N GLY A 33 -10.67 -13.30 32.62
CA GLY A 33 -10.39 -11.87 32.60
C GLY A 33 -9.11 -11.48 31.87
N TRP A 34 -8.52 -12.38 31.07
CA TRP A 34 -7.33 -12.10 30.28
C TRP A 34 -7.71 -11.79 28.83
N ALA A 35 -7.31 -10.63 28.32
CA ALA A 35 -7.52 -10.26 26.93
C ALA A 35 -6.58 -11.06 26.00
N PRO A 36 -7.10 -11.87 25.07
CA PRO A 36 -6.25 -12.60 24.13
C PRO A 36 -5.50 -11.63 23.20
N LEU A 37 -4.21 -11.89 23.00
CA LEU A 37 -3.36 -11.06 22.14
C LEU A 37 -3.70 -11.29 20.66
N GLN A 38 -3.50 -10.27 19.84
CA GLN A 38 -3.65 -10.34 18.38
C GLN A 38 -2.86 -11.52 17.79
N SER A 39 -1.63 -11.73 18.25
CA SER A 39 -0.76 -12.82 17.78
C SER A 39 -1.35 -14.22 17.98
N VAL A 40 -2.13 -14.42 19.04
CA VAL A 40 -2.75 -15.72 19.33
C VAL A 40 -3.90 -15.99 18.37
N TYR A 41 -4.75 -14.98 18.11
CA TYR A 41 -5.78 -15.07 17.09
C TYR A 41 -5.19 -15.24 15.69
N GLU A 42 -4.08 -14.57 15.41
CA GLU A 42 -3.40 -14.71 14.13
C GLU A 42 -2.98 -16.15 13.86
N GLN A 43 -2.39 -16.81 14.86
CA GLN A 43 -1.99 -18.21 14.72
C GLN A 43 -3.18 -19.17 14.72
N TYR A 44 -4.28 -18.82 15.42
CA TYR A 44 -5.52 -19.59 15.36
C TYR A 44 -6.13 -19.57 13.95
N ILE A 45 -6.17 -18.40 13.31
CA ILE A 45 -6.65 -18.22 11.94
C ILE A 45 -5.74 -18.98 10.95
N ASP A 46 -4.41 -18.95 11.13
CA ASP A 46 -3.48 -19.71 10.28
C ASP A 46 -3.61 -21.22 10.44
N ALA A 47 -3.97 -21.69 11.63
CA ALA A 47 -4.16 -23.11 11.89
C ALA A 47 -5.38 -23.68 11.15
N VAL A 48 -6.30 -22.83 10.66
CA VAL A 48 -7.42 -23.23 9.81
C VAL A 48 -6.87 -23.72 8.47
N SER A 49 -6.74 -25.05 8.37
CA SER A 49 -5.94 -25.72 7.34
C SER A 49 -6.52 -25.62 5.93
N ASP A 50 -7.83 -25.39 5.80
CA ASP A 50 -8.51 -25.14 4.52
C ASP A 50 -8.94 -23.68 4.45
N PRO A 51 -8.49 -22.91 3.44
CA PRO A 51 -8.84 -21.49 3.28
C PRO A 51 -10.27 -21.26 2.76
N ASN A 52 -11.11 -22.29 2.73
CA ASN A 52 -12.50 -22.15 2.28
C ASN A 52 -13.31 -21.29 3.25
N GLU A 53 -14.25 -20.50 2.71
CA GLU A 53 -15.11 -19.62 3.51
C GLU A 53 -15.87 -20.40 4.61
N ALA A 54 -16.29 -21.63 4.30
CA ALA A 54 -17.02 -22.48 5.24
C ALA A 54 -16.18 -22.92 6.45
N SER A 55 -14.92 -23.29 6.26
CA SER A 55 -14.03 -23.75 7.34
C SER A 55 -13.71 -22.61 8.29
N LEU A 56 -13.37 -21.43 7.75
CA LEU A 56 -13.13 -20.24 8.56
C LEU A 56 -14.39 -19.83 9.34
N ALA A 57 -15.56 -19.80 8.68
CA ALA A 57 -16.82 -19.48 9.34
C ALA A 57 -17.15 -20.46 10.48
N THR A 58 -16.91 -21.77 10.29
CA THR A 58 -17.11 -22.75 11.36
C THR A 58 -16.15 -22.57 12.52
N ALA A 59 -14.87 -22.29 12.26
CA ALA A 59 -13.87 -22.04 13.29
C ALA A 59 -14.16 -20.76 14.09
N MET A 60 -14.68 -19.72 13.43
CA MET A 60 -15.08 -18.49 14.08
C MET A 60 -16.36 -18.66 14.92
N ARG A 61 -17.35 -19.44 14.45
CA ARG A 61 -18.53 -19.78 15.26
C ARG A 61 -18.17 -20.58 16.50
N GLU A 62 -17.31 -21.58 16.38
CA GLU A 62 -16.84 -22.35 17.53
C GLU A 62 -16.14 -21.43 18.55
N LEU A 63 -15.25 -20.55 18.08
CA LEU A 63 -14.60 -19.56 18.94
C LEU A 63 -15.62 -18.67 19.65
N GLN A 64 -16.65 -18.20 18.93
CA GLN A 64 -17.72 -17.38 19.50
C GLN A 64 -18.53 -18.13 20.57
N ASP A 65 -18.90 -19.38 20.32
CA ASP A 65 -19.63 -20.21 21.27
C ASP A 65 -18.82 -20.46 22.54
N ARG A 66 -17.49 -20.64 22.43
CA ARG A 66 -16.59 -20.81 23.58
C ARG A 66 -16.46 -19.55 24.43
N ILE A 67 -16.33 -18.39 23.79
CA ILE A 67 -16.26 -17.11 24.49
C ILE A 67 -17.60 -16.83 25.22
N LEU A 68 -18.72 -17.10 24.56
CA LEU A 68 -20.06 -16.95 25.14
C LEU A 68 -20.32 -17.93 26.30
N ALA A 69 -19.82 -19.16 26.22
CA ALA A 69 -19.95 -20.15 27.30
C ALA A 69 -19.31 -19.68 28.61
N ASN A 70 -18.29 -18.81 28.52
CA ASN A 70 -17.62 -18.20 29.68
C ASN A 70 -18.23 -16.86 30.10
N GLY A 71 -19.42 -16.51 29.59
CA GLY A 71 -20.19 -15.33 29.99
C GLY A 71 -19.68 -14.01 29.41
N ILE A 72 -18.78 -14.07 28.42
CA ILE A 72 -18.23 -12.89 27.76
C ILE A 72 -18.85 -12.76 26.37
N SER A 73 -19.26 -11.56 26.01
CA SER A 73 -19.67 -11.28 24.63
C SER A 73 -18.44 -11.16 23.74
N VAL A 74 -18.48 -11.77 22.55
CA VAL A 74 -17.47 -11.55 21.49
C VAL A 74 -17.40 -10.08 21.06
N THR A 75 -18.46 -9.29 21.34
CA THR A 75 -18.47 -7.84 21.11
C THR A 75 -17.68 -7.04 22.16
N ASN A 76 -17.17 -7.67 23.21
CA ASN A 76 -16.30 -7.02 24.20
C ASN A 76 -15.03 -6.51 23.51
N LEU A 77 -14.72 -5.23 23.69
CA LEU A 77 -13.59 -4.53 23.05
C LEU A 77 -12.25 -5.28 23.20
N ALA A 78 -11.98 -5.85 24.38
CA ALA A 78 -10.74 -6.57 24.67
C ALA A 78 -10.56 -7.89 23.87
N VAL A 79 -11.67 -8.46 23.39
CA VAL A 79 -11.70 -9.68 22.57
C VAL A 79 -11.82 -9.30 21.09
N ARG A 80 -12.65 -8.31 20.81
CA ARG A 80 -13.04 -7.85 19.48
C ARG A 80 -11.89 -7.20 18.72
N GLU A 81 -11.20 -6.22 19.28
CA GLU A 81 -10.15 -5.49 18.55
C GLU A 81 -9.01 -6.41 18.10
N PRO A 82 -8.40 -7.24 18.98
CA PRO A 82 -7.30 -8.10 18.56
C PRO A 82 -7.75 -9.16 17.54
N LEU A 83 -9.01 -9.61 17.60
CA LEU A 83 -9.57 -10.56 16.64
C LEU A 83 -9.88 -9.90 15.29
N ILE A 84 -10.39 -8.66 15.26
CA ILE A 84 -10.55 -7.88 14.03
C ILE A 84 -9.19 -7.67 13.38
N CYS A 85 -8.21 -7.13 14.11
CA CYS A 85 -6.85 -6.91 13.58
C CYS A 85 -6.24 -8.23 13.07
N ALA A 86 -6.44 -9.35 13.77
CA ALA A 86 -5.99 -10.66 13.30
C ALA A 86 -6.72 -11.14 12.04
N LEU A 87 -7.95 -10.71 11.77
CA LEU A 87 -8.71 -11.04 10.55
C LEU A 87 -8.36 -10.09 9.40
N THR A 88 -8.17 -8.79 9.66
CA THR A 88 -7.90 -7.75 8.64
C THR A 88 -6.41 -7.62 8.30
N GLY A 89 -5.51 -8.04 9.19
CA GLY A 89 -4.08 -7.91 9.03
C GLY A 89 -3.57 -8.58 7.75
N GLN A 90 -2.83 -7.80 6.94
CA GLN A 90 -2.09 -8.28 5.78
C GLN A 90 -1.00 -9.26 6.22
N ARG A 91 -0.86 -10.36 5.48
CA ARG A 91 0.18 -11.36 5.71
C ARG A 91 0.91 -11.59 4.40
N ASP A 92 2.23 -11.64 4.44
CA ASP A 92 3.11 -11.71 3.26
C ASP A 92 2.90 -12.94 2.36
N VAL A 93 2.11 -13.95 2.79
CA VAL A 93 1.98 -15.26 2.12
C VAL A 93 0.51 -15.66 1.87
N VAL A 94 -0.46 -14.78 2.12
CA VAL A 94 -1.88 -15.15 2.01
C VAL A 94 -2.45 -14.84 0.62
N PRO A 95 -3.12 -15.79 -0.07
CA PRO A 95 -3.86 -15.51 -1.30
C PRO A 95 -4.90 -14.40 -1.07
N LYS A 96 -5.05 -13.49 -2.04
CA LYS A 96 -6.02 -12.38 -1.98
C LYS A 96 -7.46 -12.87 -1.68
N GLU A 97 -7.82 -14.05 -2.20
CA GLU A 97 -9.11 -14.70 -1.94
C GLU A 97 -9.31 -15.09 -0.46
N PHE A 98 -8.26 -15.55 0.21
CA PHE A 98 -8.34 -15.85 1.65
C PHE A 98 -8.36 -14.57 2.51
N LEU A 99 -7.75 -13.48 2.04
CA LEU A 99 -7.91 -12.17 2.68
C LEU A 99 -9.36 -11.69 2.57
N THR A 100 -10.02 -11.85 1.41
CA THR A 100 -11.43 -11.48 1.26
C THR A 100 -12.33 -12.26 2.22
N THR A 101 -12.14 -13.58 2.36
CA THR A 101 -12.97 -14.39 3.28
C THR A 101 -12.76 -13.99 4.75
N ARG A 102 -11.53 -13.68 5.15
CA ARG A 102 -11.25 -13.17 6.51
C ARG A 102 -11.96 -11.85 6.79
N ILE A 103 -11.94 -10.93 5.83
CA ILE A 103 -12.62 -9.63 5.95
C ILE A 103 -14.15 -9.81 6.00
N GLU A 104 -14.74 -10.68 5.16
CA GLU A 104 -16.18 -10.98 5.24
C GLU A 104 -16.56 -11.52 6.62
N GLN A 105 -15.76 -12.45 7.17
CA GLN A 105 -16.02 -12.97 8.51
C GLN A 105 -15.90 -11.87 9.57
N ALA A 106 -14.91 -10.98 9.48
CA ALA A 106 -14.83 -9.83 10.38
C ALA A 106 -16.09 -8.96 10.29
N ILE A 107 -16.54 -8.62 9.09
CA ILE A 107 -17.73 -7.78 8.87
C ILE A 107 -18.99 -8.44 9.46
N VAL A 108 -19.19 -9.73 9.19
CA VAL A 108 -20.37 -10.49 9.64
C VAL A 108 -20.36 -10.71 11.15
N LEU A 109 -19.23 -11.16 11.72
CA LEU A 109 -19.13 -11.46 13.15
C LEU A 109 -19.31 -10.21 14.02
N PHE A 110 -18.89 -9.07 13.50
CA PHE A 110 -18.80 -7.84 14.29
C PHE A 110 -19.83 -6.79 13.90
N ASP A 111 -20.71 -7.08 12.94
CA ASP A 111 -21.71 -6.15 12.40
C ASP A 111 -21.10 -4.76 12.16
N ILE A 112 -19.95 -4.75 11.49
CA ILE A 112 -19.09 -3.59 11.30
C ILE A 112 -19.83 -2.34 10.77
N PRO A 113 -20.83 -2.44 9.86
CA PRO A 113 -21.57 -1.28 9.39
C PRO A 113 -22.33 -0.53 10.51
N ASN A 114 -22.72 -1.23 11.59
CA ASN A 114 -23.48 -0.65 12.71
C ASN A 114 -22.61 -0.43 13.97
N ALA A 115 -21.31 -0.69 13.88
CA ALA A 115 -20.40 -0.70 15.02
C ALA A 115 -19.79 0.68 15.33
N GLU A 116 -20.55 1.76 15.12
CA GLU A 116 -20.09 3.15 15.23
C GLU A 116 -19.54 3.52 16.62
N ASP A 117 -19.94 2.81 17.69
CA ASP A 117 -19.50 3.05 19.07
C ASP A 117 -18.53 1.98 19.63
N ILE A 118 -18.20 0.95 18.84
CA ILE A 118 -17.69 -0.32 19.39
C ILE A 118 -16.22 -0.59 19.02
N VAL A 119 -15.70 0.06 17.98
CA VAL A 119 -14.35 -0.19 17.44
C VAL A 119 -13.48 1.07 17.61
N SER A 120 -12.21 0.94 18.01
CA SER A 120 -11.27 2.09 18.01
C SER A 120 -11.03 2.65 16.60
N ASP A 121 -10.61 3.91 16.52
CA ASP A 121 -10.27 4.54 15.24
C ASP A 121 -9.10 3.84 14.53
N GLU A 122 -8.16 3.26 15.29
CA GLU A 122 -7.06 2.46 14.73
C GLU A 122 -7.60 1.20 14.02
N THR A 123 -8.43 0.43 14.73
CA THR A 123 -9.02 -0.80 14.17
C THR A 123 -9.94 -0.49 12.98
N ALA A 124 -10.68 0.62 13.01
CA ALA A 124 -11.50 1.07 11.89
C ALA A 124 -10.64 1.42 10.65
N ARG A 125 -9.48 2.06 10.83
CA ARG A 125 -8.52 2.28 9.72
C ARG A 125 -7.94 0.98 9.18
N ASP A 126 -7.64 0.01 10.04
CA ASP A 126 -7.16 -1.31 9.62
C ASP A 126 -8.20 -2.09 8.79
N ILE A 127 -9.48 -1.99 9.14
CA ILE A 127 -10.56 -2.57 8.33
C ILE A 127 -10.61 -1.93 6.95
N LEU A 128 -10.55 -0.59 6.91
CA LEU A 128 -10.58 0.19 5.67
C LEU A 128 -9.41 -0.13 4.75
N SER A 129 -8.17 -0.19 5.28
CA SER A 129 -6.98 -0.54 4.50
C SER A 129 -7.01 -1.99 4.00
N ALA A 130 -7.52 -2.92 4.82
CA ALA A 130 -7.70 -4.32 4.42
C ALA A 130 -8.72 -4.47 3.29
N LEU A 131 -9.84 -3.71 3.34
CA LEU A 131 -10.83 -3.69 2.26
C LEU A 131 -10.23 -3.22 0.94
N ILE A 132 -9.43 -2.14 0.96
CA ILE A 132 -8.71 -1.66 -0.23
C ILE A 132 -7.77 -2.73 -0.77
N ALA A 133 -6.97 -3.36 0.09
CA ALA A 133 -6.02 -4.41 -0.30
C ALA A 133 -6.72 -5.64 -0.90
N SER A 134 -7.89 -5.99 -0.37
CA SER A 134 -8.74 -7.07 -0.89
C SER A 134 -9.46 -6.70 -2.20
N GLY A 135 -9.46 -5.41 -2.58
CA GLY A 135 -10.14 -4.90 -3.78
C GLY A 135 -11.63 -4.61 -3.59
N GLN A 136 -12.17 -4.68 -2.36
CA GLN A 136 -13.55 -4.34 -2.05
C GLN A 136 -13.73 -2.81 -1.90
N LEU A 137 -13.42 -2.07 -2.96
CA LEU A 137 -13.27 -0.60 -2.93
C LEU A 137 -14.59 0.13 -2.67
N THR A 138 -15.69 -0.34 -3.25
CA THR A 138 -17.04 0.24 -3.03
C THR A 138 -17.45 0.15 -1.57
N ARG A 139 -17.25 -1.02 -0.95
CA ARG A 139 -17.52 -1.23 0.47
C ARG A 139 -16.61 -0.40 1.37
N ALA A 140 -15.34 -0.25 1.00
CA ALA A 140 -14.42 0.61 1.73
C ALA A 140 -14.91 2.07 1.72
N GLN A 141 -15.41 2.54 0.57
CA GLN A 141 -15.99 3.87 0.45
C GLN A 141 -17.28 4.02 1.26
N ASP A 142 -18.23 3.09 1.13
CA ASP A 142 -19.51 3.13 1.87
C ASP A 142 -19.26 3.17 3.39
N LEU A 143 -18.34 2.33 3.89
CA LEU A 143 -17.98 2.33 5.31
C LEU A 143 -17.27 3.62 5.74
N ALA A 144 -16.37 4.16 4.91
CA ALA A 144 -15.73 5.44 5.19
C ALA A 144 -16.76 6.58 5.27
N ASP A 145 -17.73 6.61 4.35
CA ASP A 145 -18.80 7.63 4.34
C ASP A 145 -19.66 7.51 5.59
N THR A 146 -20.07 6.30 5.99
CA THR A 146 -20.85 6.09 7.22
C THR A 146 -20.10 6.57 8.46
N TRP A 147 -18.86 6.12 8.66
CA TRP A 147 -18.08 6.45 9.85
C TRP A 147 -17.59 7.89 9.88
N SER A 148 -17.38 8.54 8.73
CA SER A 148 -16.95 9.95 8.68
C SER A 148 -17.96 10.89 9.34
N SER A 149 -19.24 10.53 9.33
CA SER A 149 -20.32 11.33 9.91
C SER A 149 -20.23 11.43 11.44
N GLY A 150 -19.79 10.35 12.10
CA GLY A 150 -19.56 10.29 13.55
C GLY A 150 -18.11 10.52 13.98
N ARG A 151 -17.14 10.33 13.06
CA ARG A 151 -15.70 10.30 13.35
C ARG A 151 -14.90 11.06 12.28
N PRO A 152 -14.88 12.41 12.30
CA PRO A 152 -14.31 13.21 11.22
C PRO A 152 -12.80 12.99 10.99
N ASN A 153 -12.06 12.55 12.02
CA ASN A 153 -10.61 12.32 11.92
C ASN A 153 -10.25 10.87 11.49
N LEU A 154 -11.23 10.02 11.24
CA LEU A 154 -10.99 8.62 10.90
C LEU A 154 -10.38 8.48 9.49
N VAL A 155 -11.00 9.17 8.54
CA VAL A 155 -10.62 9.19 7.12
C VAL A 155 -9.45 10.16 6.96
N THR A 156 -8.23 9.63 6.94
CA THR A 156 -7.01 10.42 6.76
C THR A 156 -6.69 10.65 5.28
N HIS A 157 -5.85 11.64 4.99
CA HIS A 157 -5.25 11.82 3.65
C HIS A 157 -4.66 10.52 3.09
N GLN A 158 -4.06 9.70 3.98
CA GLN A 158 -3.46 8.42 3.61
C GLN A 158 -4.52 7.43 3.10
N PHE A 159 -5.62 7.25 3.82
CA PHE A 159 -6.72 6.37 3.37
C PHE A 159 -7.29 6.84 2.03
N ALA A 160 -7.52 8.15 1.86
CA ALA A 160 -8.04 8.69 0.60
C ALA A 160 -7.08 8.42 -0.57
N ALA A 161 -5.77 8.60 -0.37
CA ALA A 161 -4.76 8.29 -1.38
C ALA A 161 -4.72 6.79 -1.72
N GLU A 162 -4.81 5.91 -0.71
CA GLU A 162 -4.87 4.46 -0.90
C GLU A 162 -6.13 4.02 -1.67
N LEU A 163 -7.30 4.61 -1.35
CA LEU A 163 -8.56 4.31 -2.03
C LEU A 163 -8.54 4.74 -3.50
N VAL A 164 -8.05 5.95 -3.79
CA VAL A 164 -7.89 6.46 -5.16
C VAL A 164 -6.92 5.58 -5.95
N ARG A 165 -5.81 5.17 -5.34
CA ARG A 165 -4.88 4.23 -5.95
C ARG A 165 -5.52 2.87 -6.22
N GLY A 166 -6.30 2.36 -5.26
CA GLY A 166 -7.06 1.12 -5.38
C GLY A 166 -8.03 1.15 -6.57
N LEU A 167 -8.86 2.20 -6.67
CA LEU A 167 -9.79 2.41 -7.80
C LEU A 167 -9.05 2.53 -9.13
N GLY A 168 -7.94 3.27 -9.15
CA GLY A 168 -7.08 3.36 -10.32
C GLY A 168 -6.52 2.01 -10.78
N ARG A 169 -6.17 1.11 -9.85
CA ARG A 169 -5.69 -0.25 -10.15
C ARG A 169 -6.83 -1.18 -10.61
N ALA A 170 -8.05 -0.97 -10.12
CA ALA A 170 -9.23 -1.71 -10.55
C ALA A 170 -9.73 -1.31 -11.95
N GLY A 171 -9.34 -0.12 -12.42
CA GLY A 171 -9.74 0.44 -13.72
C GLY A 171 -10.87 1.46 -13.64
N ASP A 172 -11.40 1.72 -12.44
CA ASP A 172 -12.47 2.69 -12.18
C ASP A 172 -11.90 4.12 -12.08
N HIS A 173 -11.24 4.58 -13.14
CA HIS A 173 -10.53 5.85 -13.17
C HIS A 173 -11.44 7.07 -12.93
N THR A 174 -12.70 7.01 -13.37
CA THR A 174 -13.67 8.11 -13.20
C THR A 174 -14.00 8.34 -11.72
N GLN A 175 -14.32 7.28 -10.99
CA GLN A 175 -14.62 7.35 -9.56
C GLN A 175 -13.39 7.78 -8.76
N ALA A 176 -12.20 7.29 -9.13
CA ALA A 176 -10.95 7.70 -8.51
C ALA A 176 -10.71 9.22 -8.61
N LEU A 177 -10.98 9.81 -9.78
CA LEU A 177 -10.81 11.24 -10.03
C LEU A 177 -11.91 12.09 -9.38
N GLU A 178 -13.15 11.59 -9.31
CA GLU A 178 -14.24 12.22 -8.56
C GLU A 178 -13.90 12.31 -7.07
N LEU A 179 -13.40 11.23 -6.47
CA LEU A 179 -12.95 11.23 -5.08
C LEU A 179 -11.83 12.25 -4.84
N PHE A 180 -10.85 12.31 -5.74
CA PHE A 180 -9.79 13.31 -5.67
C PHE A 180 -10.33 14.75 -5.76
N SER A 181 -11.31 15.00 -6.63
CA SER A 181 -11.92 16.34 -6.75
C SER A 181 -12.67 16.73 -5.47
N ASN A 182 -13.43 15.81 -4.88
CA ASN A 182 -14.13 16.03 -3.61
C ASN A 182 -13.13 16.32 -2.49
N TYR A 183 -12.01 15.59 -2.46
CA TYR A 183 -10.93 15.80 -1.51
C TYR A 183 -10.34 17.21 -1.58
N GLN A 184 -10.06 17.72 -2.78
CA GLN A 184 -9.53 19.06 -2.98
C GLN A 184 -10.47 20.16 -2.50
N HIS A 185 -11.78 19.94 -2.59
CA HIS A 185 -12.78 20.90 -2.14
C HIS A 185 -12.94 20.96 -0.62
N LEU A 186 -12.65 19.87 0.09
CA LEU A 186 -12.77 19.76 1.55
C LEU A 186 -11.56 20.34 2.29
N ASP A 187 -10.33 20.06 1.82
CA ASP A 187 -9.08 20.38 2.54
C ASP A 187 -8.38 21.68 2.13
N GLN A 188 -9.13 22.67 1.63
CA GLN A 188 -8.58 23.98 1.25
C GLN A 188 -7.37 23.93 0.28
N GLY A 189 -7.25 22.85 -0.51
CA GLY A 189 -6.34 22.77 -1.67
C GLY A 189 -4.93 22.20 -1.43
N GLU A 190 -4.52 21.88 -0.20
CA GLU A 190 -3.23 21.22 0.05
C GLU A 190 -3.34 19.69 -0.13
N SER A 191 -3.21 19.23 -1.38
CA SER A 191 -3.05 17.79 -1.64
C SER A 191 -1.70 17.32 -1.12
N THR A 192 -1.64 16.19 -0.41
CA THR A 192 -0.38 15.57 0.01
C THR A 192 0.38 14.99 -1.17
N LEU A 193 1.69 14.75 -1.01
CA LEU A 193 2.52 14.11 -2.04
C LEU A 193 1.97 12.74 -2.45
N ASP A 194 1.54 11.94 -1.48
CA ASP A 194 0.99 10.59 -1.69
C ASP A 194 -0.28 10.62 -2.54
N MET A 195 -1.17 11.57 -2.28
CA MET A 195 -2.40 11.78 -3.04
C MET A 195 -2.09 12.15 -4.49
N LEU A 196 -1.11 13.03 -4.73
CA LEU A 196 -0.67 13.37 -6.09
C LEU A 196 -0.01 12.19 -6.81
N CYS A 197 0.79 11.38 -6.11
CA CYS A 197 1.38 10.17 -6.68
C CYS A 197 0.30 9.14 -7.07
N ALA A 198 -0.73 8.95 -6.24
CA ALA A 198 -1.87 8.09 -6.55
C ALA A 198 -2.65 8.58 -7.78
N VAL A 199 -2.90 9.88 -7.90
CA VAL A 199 -3.59 10.47 -9.06
C VAL A 199 -2.76 10.39 -10.33
N LEU A 200 -1.43 10.57 -10.23
CA LEU A 200 -0.54 10.34 -11.36
C LEU A 200 -0.67 8.91 -11.88
N GLU A 201 -0.63 7.93 -10.98
CA GLU A 201 -0.82 6.51 -11.30
C GLU A 201 -2.18 6.27 -11.99
N VAL A 202 -3.26 6.91 -11.53
CA VAL A 202 -4.59 6.83 -12.16
C VAL A 202 -4.57 7.40 -13.59
N TYR A 203 -4.03 8.60 -13.81
CA TYR A 203 -3.96 9.19 -15.15
C TYR A 203 -3.09 8.37 -16.11
N MET A 204 -1.99 7.79 -15.62
CA MET A 204 -1.14 6.91 -16.41
C MET A 204 -1.87 5.66 -16.88
N ARG A 205 -2.72 5.06 -16.02
CA ARG A 205 -3.53 3.90 -16.41
C ARG A 205 -4.73 4.26 -17.28
N ALA A 206 -5.30 5.44 -17.10
CA ALA A 206 -6.32 5.99 -17.98
C ALA A 206 -5.78 6.36 -19.38
N GLY A 207 -4.45 6.48 -19.53
CA GLY A 207 -3.80 6.92 -20.76
C GLY A 207 -3.88 8.44 -20.99
N ASP A 208 -4.30 9.21 -19.99
CA ASP A 208 -4.31 10.68 -20.06
C ASP A 208 -2.94 11.24 -19.66
N PHE A 209 -1.99 11.12 -20.58
CA PHE A 209 -0.62 11.58 -20.35
C PHE A 209 -0.52 13.11 -20.23
N ALA A 210 -1.53 13.88 -20.68
CA ALA A 210 -1.49 15.33 -20.56
C ALA A 210 -1.71 15.76 -19.11
N GLU A 211 -2.75 15.22 -18.48
CA GLU A 211 -3.03 15.46 -17.06
C GLU A 211 -1.98 14.79 -16.16
N ALA A 212 -1.45 13.63 -16.53
CA ALA A 212 -0.32 13.02 -15.82
C ALA A 212 0.90 13.98 -15.73
N ILE A 213 1.25 14.66 -16.83
CA ILE A 213 2.33 15.66 -16.83
C ILE A 213 1.96 16.88 -15.98
N SER A 214 0.70 17.32 -16.02
CA SER A 214 0.20 18.43 -15.20
C SER A 214 0.37 18.14 -13.69
N VAL A 215 -0.05 16.94 -13.26
CA VAL A 215 0.13 16.46 -11.87
C VAL A 215 1.61 16.30 -11.55
N GLY A 216 2.42 15.80 -12.48
CA GLY A 216 3.87 15.71 -12.34
C GLY A 216 4.56 17.04 -12.03
N LYS A 217 4.11 18.12 -12.68
CA LYS A 217 4.62 19.47 -12.38
C LYS A 217 4.26 19.89 -10.95
N ARG A 218 3.06 19.57 -10.46
CA ARG A 218 2.65 19.82 -9.07
C ARG A 218 3.52 19.04 -8.07
N ILE A 219 3.79 17.76 -8.36
CA ILE A 219 4.70 16.93 -7.57
C ILE A 219 6.08 17.60 -7.49
N ARG A 220 6.67 17.98 -8.64
CA ARG A 220 7.96 18.68 -8.68
C ARG A 220 7.97 19.97 -7.87
N THR A 221 6.91 20.79 -7.94
CA THR A 221 6.85 22.03 -7.14
C THR A 221 6.86 21.74 -5.64
N MET A 222 6.17 20.68 -5.20
CA MET A 222 6.11 20.29 -3.80
C MET A 222 7.46 19.74 -3.30
N VAL A 223 8.10 18.85 -4.08
CA VAL A 223 9.43 18.29 -3.77
C VAL A 223 10.52 19.36 -3.75
N ASN A 224 10.44 20.35 -4.63
CA ASN A 224 11.37 21.49 -4.62
C ASN A 224 11.20 22.38 -3.38
N ALA A 225 9.96 22.53 -2.88
CA ALA A 225 9.68 23.27 -1.65
C ALA A 225 10.07 22.48 -0.39
N ASN A 226 9.93 21.15 -0.41
CA ASN A 226 10.31 20.26 0.67
C ASN A 226 11.17 19.09 0.17
N PRO A 227 12.49 19.28 0.02
CA PRO A 227 13.40 18.25 -0.50
C PRO A 227 13.53 17.00 0.39
N HIS A 228 13.00 17.01 1.61
CA HIS A 228 13.01 15.84 2.48
C HIS A 228 11.90 14.84 2.15
N GLU A 229 10.85 15.27 1.46
CA GLU A 229 9.78 14.42 0.95
C GLU A 229 10.04 14.09 -0.52
N GLN A 230 10.33 12.83 -0.80
CA GLN A 230 10.66 12.35 -2.14
C GLN A 230 9.63 11.34 -2.62
N PRO A 231 9.13 11.48 -3.85
CA PRO A 231 8.24 10.49 -4.42
C PRO A 231 8.99 9.19 -4.69
N GLU A 232 8.24 8.11 -4.76
CA GLU A 232 8.78 6.78 -5.02
C GLU A 232 9.38 6.68 -6.44
N ARG A 233 10.27 5.70 -6.63
CA ARG A 233 10.85 5.39 -7.94
C ARG A 233 9.78 5.16 -9.01
N GLU A 234 8.68 4.52 -8.63
CA GLU A 234 7.56 4.25 -9.52
C GLU A 234 6.92 5.54 -10.07
N THR A 235 6.78 6.57 -9.23
CA THR A 235 6.28 7.90 -9.63
C THR A 235 7.16 8.53 -10.71
N TYR A 236 8.49 8.46 -10.57
CA TYR A 236 9.40 8.96 -11.60
C TYR A 236 9.30 8.17 -12.90
N ASN A 237 9.16 6.85 -12.82
CA ASN A 237 8.92 5.99 -13.99
C ASN A 237 7.62 6.36 -14.71
N TYR A 238 6.56 6.68 -13.97
CA TYR A 238 5.31 7.20 -14.53
C TYR A 238 5.52 8.51 -15.28
N LEU A 239 6.24 9.47 -14.70
CA LEU A 239 6.55 10.75 -15.37
C LEU A 239 7.37 10.56 -16.64
N LEU A 240 8.42 9.72 -16.59
CA LEU A 240 9.22 9.35 -17.76
C LEU A 240 8.31 8.81 -18.87
N SER A 241 7.48 7.81 -18.55
CA SER A 241 6.54 7.23 -19.50
C SER A 241 5.57 8.28 -20.05
N ALA A 242 5.04 9.18 -19.22
CA ALA A 242 4.10 10.22 -19.66
C ALA A 242 4.74 11.16 -20.71
N TYR A 243 5.95 11.65 -20.43
CA TYR A 243 6.70 12.52 -21.35
C TYR A 243 7.08 11.80 -22.65
N CYS A 244 7.49 10.53 -22.54
CA CYS A 244 7.78 9.68 -23.68
C CYS A 244 6.55 9.51 -24.60
N GLN A 245 5.37 9.24 -24.03
CA GLN A 245 4.12 9.07 -24.79
C GLN A 245 3.61 10.37 -25.41
N LYS A 246 4.01 11.53 -24.88
CA LYS A 246 3.76 12.84 -25.49
C LYS A 246 4.85 13.30 -26.46
N PHE A 247 5.79 12.42 -26.83
CA PHE A 247 6.92 12.73 -27.72
C PHE A 247 7.81 13.87 -27.20
N GLN A 248 8.02 13.94 -25.88
CA GLN A 248 8.85 14.94 -25.20
C GLN A 248 10.06 14.28 -24.53
N PRO A 249 11.01 13.71 -25.30
CA PRO A 249 12.14 12.94 -24.77
C PRO A 249 13.12 13.79 -23.94
N SER A 250 13.25 15.09 -24.25
CA SER A 250 14.13 16.00 -23.51
C SER A 250 13.67 16.18 -22.07
N GLU A 251 12.36 16.32 -21.86
CA GLU A 251 11.78 16.40 -20.51
C GLU A 251 11.92 15.08 -19.76
N ALA A 252 11.78 13.94 -20.46
CA ALA A 252 12.05 12.64 -19.85
C ALA A 252 13.51 12.53 -19.36
N MET A 253 14.49 13.03 -20.11
CA MET A 253 15.88 13.09 -19.64
C MET A 253 16.05 13.98 -18.41
N CYS A 254 15.36 15.13 -18.35
CA CYS A 254 15.33 15.96 -17.15
C CYS A 254 14.78 15.20 -15.93
N VAL A 255 13.73 14.37 -16.08
CA VAL A 255 13.21 13.51 -14.99
C VAL A 255 14.30 12.53 -14.51
N LEU A 256 15.08 11.94 -15.42
CA LEU A 256 16.16 11.01 -15.06
C LEU A 256 17.29 11.71 -14.29
N GLU A 257 17.62 12.94 -14.64
CA GLU A 257 18.58 13.75 -13.90
C GLU A 257 18.05 14.14 -12.51
N GLU A 258 16.77 14.46 -12.39
CA GLU A 258 16.11 14.70 -11.10
C GLU A 258 16.21 13.46 -10.19
N MET A 259 15.94 12.26 -10.71
CA MET A 259 16.12 11.01 -9.97
C MET A 259 17.54 10.89 -9.38
N ARG A 260 18.58 11.17 -10.18
CA ARG A 260 19.97 11.18 -9.70
C ARG A 260 20.23 12.24 -8.64
N ARG A 261 19.73 13.46 -8.86
CA ARG A 261 19.88 14.58 -7.90
C ARG A 261 19.28 14.24 -6.54
N TYR A 262 18.12 13.57 -6.52
CA TYR A 262 17.43 13.15 -5.30
C TYR A 262 17.84 11.76 -4.80
N LYS A 263 18.88 11.15 -5.40
CA LYS A 263 19.41 9.81 -5.05
C LYS A 263 18.36 8.69 -5.16
N VAL A 264 17.37 8.86 -6.03
CA VAL A 264 16.43 7.82 -6.43
C VAL A 264 17.05 7.04 -7.58
N HIS A 265 17.42 5.79 -7.32
CA HIS A 265 18.14 4.97 -8.31
C HIS A 265 17.19 4.51 -9.42
N ALA A 266 17.56 4.75 -10.68
CA ALA A 266 16.88 4.19 -11.85
C ALA A 266 17.03 2.66 -11.88
N ASN A 267 16.05 1.96 -12.46
CA ASN A 267 16.09 0.50 -12.63
C ASN A 267 16.00 0.09 -14.11
N SER A 268 15.99 -1.23 -14.36
CA SER A 268 15.80 -1.78 -15.70
C SER A 268 14.56 -1.23 -16.41
N ASP A 269 13.47 -1.03 -15.68
CA ASP A 269 12.20 -0.56 -16.24
C ASP A 269 12.30 0.90 -16.68
N THR A 270 12.96 1.74 -15.88
CA THR A 270 13.28 3.14 -16.22
C THR A 270 13.97 3.22 -17.58
N TYR A 271 15.01 2.41 -17.78
CA TYR A 271 15.79 2.39 -19.02
C TYR A 271 15.05 1.75 -20.19
N ALA A 272 14.21 0.74 -19.93
CA ALA A 272 13.37 0.13 -20.96
C ALA A 272 12.34 1.14 -21.53
N VAL A 273 11.69 1.92 -20.66
CA VAL A 273 10.74 2.97 -21.07
C VAL A 273 11.43 4.02 -21.95
N LEU A 274 12.62 4.49 -21.54
CA LEU A 274 13.41 5.45 -22.31
C LEU A 274 13.91 4.88 -23.64
N ALA A 275 14.36 3.63 -23.67
CA ALA A 275 14.80 2.98 -24.90
C ALA A 275 13.64 2.85 -25.90
N GLN A 276 12.48 2.43 -25.41
CA GLN A 276 11.26 2.32 -26.22
C GLN A 276 10.88 3.68 -26.81
N SER A 277 10.92 4.75 -26.01
CA SER A 277 10.59 6.09 -26.50
C SER A 277 11.57 6.58 -27.56
N MET A 278 12.88 6.43 -27.33
CA MET A 278 13.90 6.86 -28.31
C MET A 278 13.81 6.07 -29.62
N SER A 279 13.45 4.79 -29.55
CA SER A 279 13.16 3.96 -30.72
C SER A 279 11.94 4.47 -31.50
N THR A 280 10.84 4.80 -30.81
CA THR A 280 9.65 5.36 -31.48
C THR A 280 9.91 6.71 -32.15
N LEU A 281 10.79 7.52 -31.57
CA LEU A 281 11.27 8.79 -32.13
C LEU A 281 12.34 8.62 -33.22
N ARG A 282 12.79 7.37 -33.49
CA ARG A 282 13.88 7.02 -34.41
C ARG A 282 15.18 7.77 -34.11
N SER A 283 15.42 8.11 -32.84
CA SER A 283 16.64 8.77 -32.40
C SER A 283 17.70 7.73 -32.03
N LEU A 284 18.62 7.49 -32.96
CA LEU A 284 19.74 6.55 -32.78
C LEU A 284 20.71 7.03 -31.69
N ASP A 285 20.94 8.34 -31.60
CA ASP A 285 21.79 8.94 -30.57
C ASP A 285 21.11 8.92 -29.20
N GLY A 286 19.79 9.11 -29.14
CA GLY A 286 19.01 8.90 -27.93
C GLY A 286 19.10 7.46 -27.41
N MET A 287 19.00 6.46 -28.30
CA MET A 287 19.19 5.06 -27.92
C MET A 287 20.60 4.77 -27.41
N ARG A 288 21.64 5.32 -28.06
CA ARG A 288 23.03 5.18 -27.60
C ARG A 288 23.23 5.79 -26.23
N LEU A 289 22.68 6.98 -26.00
CA LEU A 289 22.73 7.65 -24.71
C LEU A 289 22.07 6.81 -23.61
N VAL A 290 20.84 6.32 -23.85
CA VAL A 290 20.14 5.44 -22.89
C VAL A 290 20.99 4.20 -22.56
N SER A 291 21.63 3.58 -23.56
CA SER A 291 22.52 2.42 -23.34
C SER A 291 23.78 2.76 -22.54
N ALA A 292 24.35 3.95 -22.77
CA ALA A 292 25.52 4.42 -22.01
C ALA A 292 25.15 4.73 -20.55
N LEU A 293 24.01 5.38 -20.32
CA LEU A 293 23.51 5.72 -19.00
C LEU A 293 23.17 4.45 -18.19
N ALA A 294 22.52 3.47 -18.81
CA ALA A 294 22.25 2.18 -18.19
C ALA A 294 23.54 1.46 -17.75
N ASN A 295 24.58 1.47 -18.58
CA ASN A 295 25.88 0.89 -18.24
C ASN A 295 26.59 1.65 -17.10
N VAL A 296 26.49 2.98 -17.07
CA VAL A 296 27.08 3.79 -15.99
C VAL A 296 26.39 3.50 -14.67
N ASP A 297 25.06 3.52 -14.63
CA ASP A 297 24.31 3.24 -13.40
C ASP A 297 24.51 1.79 -12.94
N TYR A 298 24.60 0.83 -13.87
CA TYR A 298 24.95 -0.55 -13.56
C TYR A 298 26.35 -0.66 -12.92
N ASN A 299 27.35 -0.02 -13.51
CA ASN A 299 28.71 -0.04 -12.99
C ASN A 299 28.84 0.69 -11.64
N MET A 300 28.08 1.77 -11.43
CA MET A 300 28.02 2.46 -10.14
C MET A 300 27.39 1.57 -9.07
N ALA A 301 26.28 0.89 -9.36
CA ALA A 301 25.64 -0.04 -8.43
C ALA A 301 26.53 -1.24 -8.09
N VAL A 302 27.25 -1.80 -9.08
CA VAL A 302 28.25 -2.85 -8.85
C VAL A 302 29.39 -2.33 -7.98
N SER A 303 29.91 -1.14 -8.27
CA SER A 303 30.98 -0.53 -7.49
C SER A 303 30.56 -0.21 -6.05
N GLU A 304 29.31 0.18 -5.79
CA GLU A 304 28.79 0.40 -4.43
C GLU A 304 28.60 -0.92 -3.68
N SER A 305 28.19 -2.00 -4.37
CA SER A 305 28.09 -3.34 -3.80
C SER A 305 29.47 -3.94 -3.46
N GLU A 306 30.50 -3.61 -4.25
CA GLU A 306 31.89 -4.01 -4.02
C GLU A 306 32.60 -3.09 -3.00
N GLN A 307 32.26 -1.79 -2.95
CA GLN A 307 32.79 -0.78 -2.02
C GLN A 307 32.20 -0.84 -0.60
N SER A 308 31.25 -1.74 -0.33
CA SER A 308 31.00 -2.22 1.05
C SER A 308 32.27 -2.85 1.68
N THR A 309 33.33 -3.08 0.89
CA THR A 309 34.67 -3.48 1.36
C THR A 309 35.80 -2.45 1.17
N ALA A 310 35.60 -1.29 0.54
CA ALA A 310 36.67 -0.28 0.42
C ALA A 310 36.16 1.15 0.13
N ALA A 311 36.73 2.11 0.86
CA ALA A 311 36.36 3.52 0.95
C ALA A 311 36.52 4.37 -0.34
N TYR A 312 35.55 5.28 -0.51
CA TYR A 312 35.55 6.58 -1.21
C TYR A 312 36.33 6.73 -2.55
N SER A 313 35.60 6.84 -3.65
CA SER A 313 36.04 7.61 -4.84
C SER A 313 34.90 8.41 -5.47
N ARG A 314 35.15 9.70 -5.75
CA ARG A 314 34.19 10.73 -6.25
C ARG A 314 33.50 10.35 -7.58
N PRO A 315 32.21 10.71 -7.79
CA PRO A 315 31.60 10.67 -9.12
C PRO A 315 32.01 11.89 -9.99
N LEU A 316 32.12 11.66 -11.30
CA LEU A 316 32.43 12.67 -12.32
C LEU A 316 31.21 13.57 -12.63
N PRO A 317 31.40 14.88 -12.86
CA PRO A 317 30.33 15.80 -13.20
C PRO A 317 30.14 15.84 -14.72
N LEU A 318 29.04 15.30 -15.23
CA LEU A 318 28.58 15.58 -16.60
C LEU A 318 27.23 16.29 -16.47
N GLY A 319 27.29 17.62 -16.46
CA GLY A 319 26.12 18.49 -16.38
C GLY A 319 25.52 18.83 -17.75
N ILE A 320 24.37 19.51 -17.70
CA ILE A 320 23.54 20.05 -18.80
C ILE A 320 24.32 20.66 -19.98
N ASP A 321 25.49 21.24 -19.74
CA ASP A 321 26.30 21.88 -20.78
C ASP A 321 26.85 20.88 -21.81
N TYR A 322 27.14 19.64 -21.40
CA TYR A 322 27.53 18.58 -22.34
C TYR A 322 26.36 18.18 -23.25
N TYR A 323 25.15 18.12 -22.69
CA TYR A 323 23.93 17.76 -23.41
C TYR A 323 23.51 18.80 -24.44
N ASN A 324 23.59 20.10 -24.12
CA ASN A 324 23.26 21.16 -25.07
C ASN A 324 24.23 21.18 -26.27
N SER A 325 25.52 20.83 -26.06
CA SER A 325 26.51 20.81 -27.14
C SER A 325 26.32 19.68 -28.16
N MET A 326 25.63 18.58 -27.81
CA MET A 326 25.38 17.47 -28.74
C MET A 326 24.08 17.59 -29.53
N ILE A 327 23.14 18.44 -29.09
CA ILE A 327 21.88 18.67 -29.81
C ILE A 327 22.07 19.69 -30.95
N GLU A 328 23.08 20.55 -30.85
CA GLU A 328 23.40 21.57 -31.87
C GLU A 328 24.37 21.10 -32.98
N ALA A 329 24.79 19.83 -32.99
CA ALA A 329 25.75 19.26 -33.96
C ALA A 329 25.10 18.17 -34.85
#